data_AF-A0A6F9A376-F1
#
_entry.id   AF-A0A6F9A376-F1
#
_cell.length_a   1.000
_cell.length_b   1.000
_cell.length_c   1.000
_cell.angle_alpha   90.00
_cell.angle_beta   90.00
_cell.angle_gamma   90.00
#
_symmetry.space_group_name_H-M   'P 1'
#
loop_
_entity.id
_entity.type
_entity.pdbx_description
1 polymer ?
#
loop_
_entity_poly.entity_id
_entity_poly.type
_entity_poly.pdbx_seq_one_letter_code
_entity_poly.pdbx_strand_id
1 'polypeptide(L)'
;MQNGSVVLSHDDDDVIYCYCSPLQLGKVYGIESHVLSPAETKDLYPLMNVDDLYGTLYVPKDGTMDPAGTCTTLSRAATARGATVIENCPVTGIQVSTDDLGVKRVKAVETLGEMAGVKVPLIAMHHAYVVTERIEGIQ
;
A
#
# COMPACT_ATOMS: atom_id res chain seq x y z
N MET A 1 8.67 6.05 7.77
CA MET A 1 9.90 5.49 8.38
C MET A 1 10.23 4.21 7.64
N GLN A 2 11.48 4.01 7.25
CA GLN A 2 11.92 2.78 6.57
C GLN A 2 12.53 1.84 7.60
N ASN A 3 11.69 1.04 8.25
CA ASN A 3 12.04 0.13 9.34
C ASN A 3 12.00 -1.36 8.92
N GLY A 4 11.80 -1.63 7.64
CA GLY A 4 11.64 -2.97 7.08
C GLY A 4 10.29 -3.60 7.45
N SER A 5 10.01 -4.75 6.83
CA SER A 5 8.84 -5.57 7.13
C SER A 5 9.21 -7.04 7.20
N VAL A 6 8.47 -7.79 8.00
CA VAL A 6 8.63 -9.24 8.16
C VAL A 6 7.28 -9.90 7.92
N VAL A 7 7.23 -10.87 7.00
CA VAL A 7 6.06 -11.71 6.74
C VAL A 7 6.30 -13.08 7.35
N LEU A 8 5.37 -13.52 8.18
CA LEU A 8 5.47 -14.75 8.98
C LEU A 8 4.73 -15.90 8.28
N SER A 9 5.25 -17.12 8.40
CA SER A 9 4.50 -18.35 8.09
C SER A 9 4.45 -19.26 9.30
N HIS A 10 3.26 -19.80 9.59
CA HIS A 10 3.01 -20.76 10.67
C HIS A 10 2.64 -22.15 10.11
N ASP A 11 2.62 -22.32 8.78
CA ASP A 11 2.35 -23.59 8.11
C ASP A 11 3.41 -23.88 7.04
N ASP A 12 3.72 -25.15 6.85
CA ASP A 12 4.73 -25.66 5.91
C ASP A 12 4.26 -25.44 4.45
N ASP A 13 2.95 -25.54 4.19
CA ASP A 13 2.37 -25.29 2.86
C ASP A 13 2.38 -23.79 2.49
N ASP A 14 2.33 -22.90 3.48
CA ASP A 14 2.37 -21.44 3.29
C ASP A 14 3.78 -20.91 2.96
N VAL A 15 4.84 -21.68 3.27
CA VAL A 15 6.25 -21.32 2.99
C VAL A 15 6.47 -21.02 1.50
N ILE A 16 5.87 -21.82 0.61
CA ILE A 16 6.04 -21.66 -0.84
C ILE A 16 5.35 -20.37 -1.33
N TYR A 17 4.14 -20.08 -0.84
CA TYR A 17 3.38 -18.91 -1.25
C TYR A 17 3.90 -17.62 -0.61
N CYS A 18 4.21 -17.64 0.69
CA CYS A 18 4.67 -16.47 1.42
C CYS A 18 6.12 -16.11 1.10
N TYR A 19 6.97 -17.06 0.70
CA TYR A 19 8.39 -16.78 0.45
C TYR A 19 8.76 -16.86 -1.02
N CYS A 20 8.60 -18.03 -1.66
CA CYS A 20 9.20 -18.28 -2.97
C CYS A 20 8.64 -17.36 -4.07
N SER A 21 7.32 -17.12 -4.07
CA SER A 21 6.69 -16.26 -5.08
C SER A 21 7.04 -14.76 -4.88
N PRO A 22 6.87 -14.16 -3.68
CA PRO A 22 7.29 -12.78 -3.42
C PRO A 22 8.80 -12.55 -3.60
N LEU A 23 9.66 -13.50 -3.20
CA LEU A 23 11.12 -13.41 -3.44
C LEU A 23 11.45 -13.38 -4.92
N GLN A 24 10.81 -14.24 -5.72
CA GLN A 24 11.04 -14.28 -7.16
C GLN A 24 10.56 -12.99 -7.82
N LEU A 25 9.40 -12.50 -7.41
CA LEU A 25 8.86 -11.23 -7.89
C LEU A 25 9.74 -10.05 -7.47
N GLY A 26 10.23 -10.07 -6.24
CA GLY A 26 11.18 -9.09 -5.71
C GLY A 26 12.46 -9.07 -6.54
N LYS A 27 13.05 -10.22 -6.87
CA LYS A 27 14.21 -10.30 -7.76
C LYS A 27 13.94 -9.70 -9.13
N VAL A 28 12.79 -9.96 -9.73
CA VAL A 28 12.40 -9.40 -11.03
C VAL A 28 12.27 -7.87 -10.97
N TYR A 29 11.75 -7.33 -9.87
CA TYR A 29 11.59 -5.88 -9.68
C TYR A 29 12.78 -5.19 -8.98
N GLY A 30 13.85 -5.92 -8.67
CA GLY A 30 15.02 -5.37 -7.97
C GLY A 30 14.76 -5.01 -6.49
N ILE A 31 13.77 -5.64 -5.86
CA ILE A 31 13.45 -5.50 -4.44
C ILE A 31 14.28 -6.50 -3.65
N GLU A 32 15.15 -5.96 -2.79
CA GLU A 32 15.96 -6.75 -1.87
C GLU A 32 15.05 -7.46 -0.84
N SER A 33 15.22 -8.77 -0.73
CA SER A 33 14.42 -9.60 0.16
C SER A 33 15.19 -10.84 0.60
N HIS A 34 14.99 -11.26 1.84
CA HIS A 34 15.75 -12.32 2.50
C HIS A 34 14.80 -13.29 3.20
N VAL A 35 15.05 -14.60 3.08
CA VAL A 35 14.40 -15.60 3.95
C VAL A 35 15.23 -15.72 5.20
N LEU A 36 14.61 -15.53 6.36
CA LEU A 36 15.25 -15.67 7.65
C LEU A 36 14.75 -16.93 8.35
N SER A 37 15.66 -17.59 9.05
CA SER A 37 15.31 -18.61 10.03
C SER A 37 14.59 -17.98 11.25
N PRO A 38 13.90 -18.79 12.07
CA PRO A 38 13.31 -18.32 13.33
C PRO A 38 14.34 -17.65 14.26
N ALA A 39 15.57 -18.15 14.31
CA ALA A 39 16.65 -17.58 15.12
C ALA A 39 17.07 -16.19 14.62
N GLU A 40 17.32 -16.05 13.31
CA GLU A 40 17.66 -14.74 12.70
C GLU A 40 16.51 -13.75 12.83
N THR A 41 15.27 -14.22 12.75
CA THR A 41 14.06 -13.41 12.98
C THR A 41 14.03 -12.90 14.42
N LYS A 42 14.35 -13.74 15.40
CA LYS A 42 14.40 -13.38 16.82
C LYS A 42 15.51 -12.35 17.11
N ASP A 43 16.65 -12.48 16.45
CA ASP A 43 17.74 -11.50 16.54
C ASP A 43 17.33 -10.14 15.98
N LEU A 44 16.58 -10.13 14.87
CA LEU A 44 16.07 -8.91 14.24
C LEU A 44 14.91 -8.26 15.03
N TYR A 45 13.98 -9.08 15.54
CA TYR A 45 12.81 -8.67 16.31
C TYR A 45 12.72 -9.43 17.65
N PRO A 46 13.43 -8.98 18.70
CA PRO A 46 13.54 -9.71 19.98
C PRO A 46 12.22 -9.97 20.70
N LEU A 47 11.22 -9.12 20.47
CA LEU A 47 9.89 -9.24 21.09
C LEU A 47 8.98 -10.28 20.42
N MET A 48 9.33 -10.74 19.20
CA MET A 48 8.52 -11.71 18.46
C MET A 48 8.63 -13.09 19.10
N ASN A 49 7.50 -13.77 19.31
CA ASN A 49 7.54 -15.21 19.60
C ASN A 49 7.82 -15.98 18.31
N VAL A 50 8.75 -16.92 18.33
CA VAL A 50 9.20 -17.65 17.13
C VAL A 50 9.07 -19.17 17.27
N ASP A 51 8.49 -19.65 18.37
CA ASP A 51 8.42 -21.08 18.71
C ASP A 51 7.60 -21.89 17.70
N ASP A 52 6.64 -21.26 17.02
CA ASP A 52 5.72 -21.83 16.05
C ASP A 52 5.96 -21.32 14.61
N LEU A 53 7.09 -20.64 14.37
CA LEU A 53 7.44 -20.14 13.04
C LEU A 53 8.29 -21.13 12.26
N TYR A 54 7.91 -21.35 11.00
CA TYR A 54 8.71 -22.12 10.04
C TYR A 54 9.83 -21.28 9.40
N GLY A 55 9.62 -19.96 9.32
CA GLY A 55 10.57 -18.99 8.80
C GLY A 55 9.94 -17.61 8.67
N THR A 56 10.68 -16.67 8.09
CA THR A 56 10.11 -15.37 7.71
C THR A 56 10.69 -14.83 6.41
N LEU A 57 9.94 -13.95 5.75
CA LEU A 57 10.42 -13.13 4.64
C LEU A 57 10.65 -11.72 5.15
N TYR A 58 11.89 -11.26 5.08
CA TYR A 58 12.32 -9.94 5.48
C TYR A 58 12.60 -9.05 4.26
N VAL A 59 12.02 -7.84 4.25
CA VAL A 59 12.24 -6.81 3.23
C VAL A 59 12.78 -5.55 3.92
N PRO A 60 14.10 -5.27 3.85
CA PRO A 60 14.71 -4.16 4.59
C PRO A 60 14.24 -2.77 4.15
N LYS A 61 13.78 -2.65 2.91
CA LYS A 61 13.39 -1.36 2.30
C LYS A 61 11.92 -1.00 2.49
N ASP A 62 11.17 -1.87 3.14
CA ASP A 62 9.78 -1.60 3.49
C ASP A 62 9.70 -0.71 4.74
N GLY A 63 8.47 -0.35 5.09
CA GLY A 63 8.20 0.35 6.33
C GLY A 63 6.85 1.01 6.34
N THR A 64 6.73 2.06 7.14
CA THR A 64 5.47 2.75 7.38
C THR A 64 5.50 4.17 6.84
N MET A 65 4.33 4.70 6.52
CA MET A 65 4.17 6.08 6.06
C MET A 65 2.95 6.70 6.74
N ASP A 66 3.04 8.00 7.06
CA ASP A 66 1.88 8.80 7.44
C ASP A 66 1.13 9.23 6.17
N PRO A 67 -0.04 8.63 5.86
CA PRO A 67 -0.75 8.96 4.63
C PRO A 67 -1.24 10.41 4.61
N ALA A 68 -1.64 10.96 5.75
CA ALA A 68 -2.18 12.32 5.82
C ALA A 68 -1.08 13.37 5.58
N GLY A 69 0.07 13.20 6.25
CA GLY A 69 1.24 14.04 6.05
C GLY A 69 1.79 13.96 4.62
N THR A 70 1.81 12.77 4.02
CA THR A 70 2.23 12.59 2.63
C THR A 70 1.31 13.33 1.66
N CYS A 71 -0.03 13.16 1.77
CA CYS A 71 -0.99 13.87 0.94
C CYS A 71 -0.84 15.40 1.05
N THR A 72 -0.69 15.90 2.28
CA THR A 72 -0.50 17.34 2.55
C THR A 72 0.76 17.86 1.88
N THR A 73 1.86 17.10 1.98
CA THR A 73 3.14 17.48 1.39
C THR A 73 3.08 17.49 -0.14
N LEU A 74 2.47 16.47 -0.73
CA LEU A 74 2.27 16.39 -2.19
C LEU A 74 1.41 17.52 -2.72
N SER A 75 0.29 17.83 -2.04
CA SER A 75 -0.59 18.95 -2.40
C SER A 75 0.16 20.27 -2.41
N ARG A 76 0.92 20.55 -1.34
CA ARG A 76 1.75 21.76 -1.25
C ARG A 76 2.80 21.84 -2.35
N ALA A 77 3.49 20.73 -2.63
CA ALA A 77 4.51 20.67 -3.68
C ALA A 77 3.92 20.88 -5.08
N ALA A 78 2.72 20.34 -5.34
CA ALA A 78 2.01 20.54 -6.60
C ALA A 78 1.58 22.01 -6.78
N THR A 79 1.01 22.62 -5.74
CA THR A 79 0.62 24.04 -5.77
C THR A 79 1.81 24.97 -5.96
N ALA A 80 2.95 24.68 -5.30
CA ALA A 80 4.19 25.42 -5.51
C ALA A 80 4.71 25.35 -6.95
N ARG A 81 4.31 24.32 -7.72
CA ARG A 81 4.64 24.14 -9.14
C ARG A 81 3.52 24.61 -10.09
N GLY A 82 2.52 25.31 -9.58
CA GLY A 82 1.45 25.93 -10.37
C GLY A 82 0.16 25.11 -10.50
N ALA A 83 0.03 23.97 -9.80
CA ALA A 83 -1.24 23.25 -9.74
C ALA A 83 -2.27 24.01 -8.88
N THR A 84 -3.54 23.90 -9.23
CA THR A 84 -4.65 24.47 -8.44
C THR A 84 -5.35 23.35 -7.68
N VAL A 85 -5.54 23.53 -6.36
CA VAL A 85 -6.28 22.60 -5.51
C VAL A 85 -7.57 23.29 -5.08
N ILE A 86 -8.71 22.68 -5.37
CA ILE A 86 -10.04 23.22 -5.07
C ILE A 86 -10.77 22.19 -4.20
N GLU A 87 -10.93 22.51 -2.91
CA GLU A 87 -11.67 21.68 -1.97
C GLU A 87 -13.18 21.94 -2.06
N ASN A 88 -13.99 21.03 -1.50
CA ASN A 88 -15.46 21.12 -1.52
C ASN A 88 -16.05 21.24 -2.93
N CYS A 89 -15.35 20.68 -3.91
CA CYS A 89 -15.70 20.74 -5.33
C CYS A 89 -15.99 19.32 -5.83
N PRO A 90 -17.17 18.75 -5.51
CA PRO A 90 -17.49 17.39 -5.92
C PRO A 90 -17.55 17.29 -7.45
N VAL A 91 -16.90 16.28 -8.01
CA VAL A 91 -17.12 15.92 -9.42
C VAL A 91 -18.45 15.19 -9.51
N THR A 92 -19.34 15.75 -10.30
CA THR A 92 -20.72 15.27 -10.46
C THR A 92 -20.96 14.78 -11.88
N GLY A 93 -20.19 15.25 -12.88
CA GLY A 93 -20.22 14.72 -14.24
C GLY A 93 -18.85 14.55 -14.89
N ILE A 94 -18.77 13.73 -15.93
CA ILE A 94 -17.56 13.52 -16.74
C ILE A 94 -17.94 13.60 -18.21
N GLN A 95 -17.36 14.56 -18.93
CA GLN A 95 -17.53 14.68 -20.37
C GLN A 95 -16.55 13.75 -21.09
N VAL A 96 -17.08 12.91 -21.99
CA VAL A 96 -16.31 11.90 -22.72
C VAL A 96 -16.45 12.14 -24.22
N SER A 97 -15.35 12.06 -24.95
CA SER A 97 -15.31 12.08 -26.42
C SER A 97 -14.71 10.79 -26.96
N THR A 98 -15.26 10.28 -28.05
CA THR A 98 -14.68 9.15 -28.79
C THR A 98 -13.61 9.68 -29.74
N ASP A 99 -12.42 9.07 -29.72
CA ASP A 99 -11.37 9.39 -30.68
C ASP A 99 -11.57 8.68 -32.04
N ASP A 100 -10.69 8.97 -32.99
CA ASP A 100 -10.72 8.38 -34.34
C ASP A 100 -10.55 6.84 -34.34
N LEU A 101 -10.10 6.26 -33.21
CA LEU A 101 -9.92 4.82 -33.01
C LEU A 101 -11.11 4.18 -32.25
N GLY A 102 -12.19 4.93 -31.99
CA GLY A 102 -13.36 4.42 -31.28
C GLY A 102 -13.20 4.34 -29.76
N VAL A 103 -12.11 4.89 -29.20
CA VAL A 103 -11.79 4.85 -27.77
C VAL A 103 -12.39 6.08 -27.09
N LYS A 104 -13.21 5.83 -26.05
CA LYS A 104 -13.76 6.87 -25.18
C LYS A 104 -12.67 7.47 -24.30
N ARG A 105 -12.43 8.78 -24.41
CA ARG A 105 -11.48 9.54 -23.58
C ARG A 105 -12.19 10.65 -22.79
N VAL A 106 -11.72 10.87 -21.56
CA VAL A 106 -12.19 11.98 -20.71
C VAL A 106 -11.68 13.30 -21.29
N LYS A 107 -12.61 14.23 -21.52
CA LYS A 107 -12.33 15.58 -22.02
C LYS A 107 -12.36 16.62 -20.89
N ALA A 108 -13.34 16.50 -20.00
CA ALA A 108 -13.55 17.42 -18.89
C ALA A 108 -14.31 16.74 -17.75
N VAL A 109 -14.28 17.37 -16.58
CA VAL A 109 -15.10 17.00 -15.43
C VAL A 109 -16.02 18.17 -15.10
N GLU A 110 -17.25 17.86 -14.69
CA GLU A 110 -18.26 18.83 -14.30
C GLU A 110 -18.47 18.74 -12.80
N THR A 111 -18.70 19.89 -12.17
CA THR A 111 -18.92 19.99 -10.73
C THR A 111 -20.41 20.21 -10.39
N LEU A 112 -21.30 20.30 -11.40
CA LEU A 112 -22.77 20.38 -11.28
C LEU A 112 -23.56 19.51 -12.32
N GLY A 113 -23.15 18.27 -12.62
CA GLY A 113 -23.76 17.37 -13.64
C GLY A 113 -24.03 15.92 -13.18
N GLU A 114 -24.26 14.99 -14.11
CA GLU A 114 -24.46 13.54 -13.84
C GLU A 114 -23.24 12.69 -14.24
N MET A 115 -22.92 11.65 -13.46
CA MET A 115 -21.71 10.83 -13.67
C MET A 115 -21.80 9.99 -14.96
N ALA A 116 -20.64 9.64 -15.56
CA ALA A 116 -20.54 8.96 -16.86
C ALA A 116 -21.10 7.51 -16.94
N GLY A 117 -21.83 7.03 -15.93
CA GLY A 117 -22.55 5.75 -15.97
C GLY A 117 -21.67 4.48 -16.06
N VAL A 118 -20.37 4.60 -15.76
CA VAL A 118 -19.43 3.46 -15.80
C VAL A 118 -19.54 2.63 -14.52
N LYS A 119 -19.79 1.32 -14.67
CA LYS A 119 -19.76 0.39 -13.54
C LYS A 119 -18.31 0.04 -13.20
N VAL A 120 -17.85 0.48 -12.02
CA VAL A 120 -16.53 0.12 -11.49
C VAL A 120 -16.70 -1.10 -10.58
N PRO A 121 -16.02 -2.23 -10.82
CA PRO A 121 -16.17 -3.45 -10.03
C PRO A 121 -15.41 -3.32 -8.70
N LEU A 122 -15.89 -2.46 -7.82
CA LEU A 122 -15.36 -2.24 -6.47
C LEU A 122 -16.48 -2.42 -5.45
N ILE A 123 -16.13 -2.95 -4.28
CA ILE A 123 -17.01 -3.09 -3.12
C ILE A 123 -16.33 -2.46 -1.90
N ALA A 124 -17.09 -1.68 -1.13
CA ALA A 124 -16.59 -1.12 0.12
C ALA A 124 -16.52 -2.22 1.19
N MET A 125 -15.37 -2.32 1.86
CA MET A 125 -15.15 -3.24 2.98
C MET A 125 -14.73 -2.47 4.22
N HIS A 126 -15.13 -2.98 5.38
CA HIS A 126 -14.62 -2.48 6.66
C HIS A 126 -13.34 -3.23 7.01
N HIS A 127 -12.29 -2.48 7.36
CA HIS A 127 -11.03 -3.01 7.85
C HIS A 127 -10.76 -2.41 9.23
N ALA A 128 -10.45 -3.24 10.21
CA ALA A 128 -10.28 -2.84 11.60
C ALA A 128 -8.81 -2.87 12.01
N TYR A 129 -8.40 -1.87 12.79
CA TYR A 129 -7.10 -1.80 13.46
C TYR A 129 -7.33 -1.42 14.92
N VAL A 130 -6.43 -1.86 15.80
CA VAL A 130 -6.45 -1.53 17.23
C VAL A 130 -5.15 -0.82 17.56
N VAL A 131 -5.25 0.26 18.34
CA VAL A 131 -4.10 1.01 18.85
C VAL A 131 -4.08 0.84 20.36
N THR A 132 -2.96 0.36 20.89
CA THR A 132 -2.79 0.19 22.34
C THR A 132 -2.26 1.47 22.97
N GLU A 133 -2.34 1.55 24.29
CA GLU A 133 -1.50 2.47 25.04
C GLU A 133 -0.02 2.09 24.92
N ARG A 134 0.86 2.95 25.43
CA ARG A 134 2.29 2.69 25.48
C ARG A 134 2.56 1.45 26.32
N ILE A 135 3.32 0.50 25.78
CA ILE A 135 3.76 -0.69 26.49
C ILE A 135 5.19 -0.44 27.00
N GLU A 136 5.43 -0.60 28.29
CA GLU A 136 6.77 -0.45 28.85
C GLU A 136 7.76 -1.45 28.22
N GLY A 137 8.97 -0.98 27.91
CA GLY A 137 9.99 -1.80 27.23
C GLY A 137 9.78 -1.99 25.72
N ILE A 138 8.72 -1.43 25.14
CA ILE A 138 8.46 -1.40 23.70
C ILE A 138 8.48 0.06 23.26
N GLN A 139 9.29 0.37 22.24
CA GLN A 139 9.46 1.74 21.74
C GLN A 139 8.44 2.06 20.64
#